data_AF-A0A4Q1FGF4-F1
#
_entry.id   AF-A0A4Q1FGF4-F1
#
_cell.length_a   1.000
_cell.length_b   1.000
_cell.length_c   1.000
_cell.angle_alpha   90.00
_cell.angle_beta   90.00
_cell.angle_gamma   90.00
#
_symmetry.space_group_name_H-M   'P 1'
#
loop_
_entity.id
_entity.type
_entity.pdbx_description
1 polymer ?
#
loop_
_entity_poly.entity_id
_entity_poly.type
_entity_poly.pdbx_seq_one_letter_code
_entity_poly.pdbx_strand_id
1 'polypeptide(L)'
;MYKAKILFVLLFINSIIYSQEELKLYKNIYTTSDALKKSGHILDLNKEIFNKAKELDQQHPSKYFETAANYLNKSKFNEASFLYYTGLMRFKYYNSSNPDYQESNDGALLGSLKYAIGEPINMYLKTDINNYISILEKAVEYCKNNDFKFYPKSKSPEKYNNQLTSCLKLKTDLENNKVKYSDLWDEETKKIKISLKIK
;
A
#
# COMPACT_ATOMS: atom_id res chain seq x y z
N MET A 1 0.43 -36.35 -27.45
CA MET A 1 -0.69 -36.22 -26.48
C MET A 1 -0.28 -36.10 -25.01
N TYR A 2 0.84 -36.66 -24.55
CA TYR A 2 1.27 -36.57 -23.13
C TYR A 2 1.74 -35.17 -22.68
N LYS A 3 2.41 -34.39 -23.55
CA LYS A 3 2.91 -33.04 -23.21
C LYS A 3 1.80 -32.02 -22.90
N ALA A 4 0.65 -32.11 -23.58
CA ALA A 4 -0.49 -31.22 -23.35
C ALA A 4 -1.20 -31.50 -22.00
N LYS A 5 -1.28 -32.77 -21.57
CA LYS A 5 -1.84 -33.14 -20.26
C LYS A 5 -0.95 -32.68 -19.09
N ILE A 6 0.38 -32.78 -19.23
CA ILE A 6 1.34 -32.31 -18.22
C ILE A 6 1.30 -30.78 -18.09
N LEU A 7 1.20 -30.04 -19.21
CA LEU A 7 1.07 -28.59 -19.20
C LEU A 7 -0.23 -28.13 -18.50
N PHE A 8 -1.35 -28.83 -18.73
CA PHE A 8 -2.62 -28.54 -18.07
C PHE A 8 -2.54 -28.77 -16.55
N VAL A 9 -1.95 -29.88 -16.11
CA VAL A 9 -1.78 -30.18 -14.68
C VAL A 9 -0.90 -29.13 -13.98
N LEU A 10 0.18 -28.66 -14.63
CA LEU A 10 1.05 -27.61 -14.07
C LEU A 10 0.34 -26.25 -13.95
N LEU A 11 -0.53 -25.89 -14.90
CA LEU A 11 -1.33 -24.67 -14.82
C LEU A 11 -2.35 -24.72 -13.67
N PHE A 12 -2.97 -25.87 -13.42
CA PHE A 12 -3.90 -26.07 -12.31
C PHE A 12 -3.21 -26.06 -10.94
N ILE A 13 -2.00 -26.60 -10.82
CA ILE A 13 -1.26 -26.58 -9.55
C ILE A 13 -0.86 -25.14 -9.18
N ASN A 14 -0.41 -24.34 -10.16
CA ASN A 14 -0.01 -22.95 -9.92
C ASN A 14 -1.17 -22.06 -9.47
N SER A 15 -2.38 -22.23 -10.04
CA SER A 15 -3.55 -21.45 -9.63
C SER A 15 -4.02 -21.80 -8.22
N ILE A 16 -3.91 -23.07 -7.82
CA ILE A 16 -4.24 -23.49 -6.44
C ILE A 16 -3.25 -22.89 -5.45
N ILE A 17 -1.95 -22.93 -5.73
CA ILE A 17 -0.92 -22.35 -4.84
C ILE A 17 -1.12 -20.83 -4.70
N TYR A 18 -1.33 -20.12 -5.80
CA TYR A 18 -1.58 -18.67 -5.78
C TYR A 18 -2.81 -18.31 -4.93
N SER A 19 -3.92 -19.06 -5.11
CA SER A 19 -5.13 -18.87 -4.31
C SER A 19 -4.90 -19.10 -2.80
N GLN A 20 -4.02 -20.02 -2.44
CA GLN A 20 -3.70 -20.31 -1.04
C GLN A 20 -2.82 -19.23 -0.42
N GLU A 21 -1.85 -18.69 -1.16
CA GLU A 21 -1.01 -17.58 -0.69
C GLU A 21 -1.81 -16.29 -0.50
N GLU A 22 -2.69 -15.97 -1.45
CA GLU A 22 -3.59 -14.81 -1.36
C GLU A 22 -4.56 -14.96 -0.17
N LEU A 23 -5.16 -16.14 0.00
CA LEU A 23 -6.00 -16.45 1.15
C LEU A 23 -5.24 -16.32 2.48
N LYS A 24 -3.98 -16.77 2.52
CA LYS A 24 -3.12 -16.65 3.70
C LYS A 24 -2.80 -15.19 4.00
N LEU A 25 -2.48 -14.38 2.99
CA LEU A 25 -2.25 -12.95 3.15
C LEU A 25 -3.49 -12.26 3.73
N TYR A 26 -4.67 -12.51 3.17
CA TYR A 26 -5.92 -11.91 3.68
C TYR A 26 -6.22 -12.34 5.10
N LYS A 27 -6.02 -13.61 5.44
CA LYS A 27 -6.15 -14.06 6.85
C LYS A 27 -5.20 -13.31 7.77
N ASN A 28 -3.93 -13.18 7.37
CA ASN A 28 -2.92 -12.48 8.16
C ASN A 28 -3.27 -11.01 8.38
N ILE A 29 -3.83 -10.33 7.37
CA ILE A 29 -4.28 -8.93 7.49
C ILE A 29 -5.24 -8.77 8.66
N TYR A 30 -6.31 -9.57 8.67
CA TYR A 30 -7.37 -9.43 9.68
C TYR A 30 -6.93 -9.93 11.06
N THR A 31 -6.22 -11.06 11.14
CA THR A 31 -5.75 -11.58 12.44
C THR A 31 -4.70 -10.67 13.07
N THR A 32 -3.81 -10.08 12.27
CA THR A 32 -2.80 -9.13 12.77
C THR A 32 -3.46 -7.82 13.18
N SER A 33 -4.39 -7.29 12.40
CA SER A 33 -5.20 -6.13 12.79
C SER A 33 -5.88 -6.35 14.14
N ASP A 34 -6.57 -7.48 14.33
CA ASP A 34 -7.27 -7.78 15.58
C ASP A 34 -6.30 -7.89 16.76
N ALA A 35 -5.15 -8.52 16.56
CA ALA A 35 -4.12 -8.62 17.59
C ALA A 35 -3.59 -7.23 17.98
N LEU A 36 -3.26 -6.38 17.01
CA LEU A 36 -2.76 -5.02 17.24
C LEU A 36 -3.79 -4.11 17.90
N LYS A 37 -5.06 -4.20 17.48
CA LYS A 37 -6.16 -3.48 18.13
C LYS A 37 -6.32 -3.90 19.58
N LYS A 38 -6.33 -5.21 19.84
CA LYS A 38 -6.45 -5.76 21.20
C LYS A 38 -5.31 -5.32 22.11
N SER A 39 -4.10 -5.19 21.56
CA SER A 39 -2.93 -4.73 22.31
C SER A 39 -2.77 -3.21 22.36
N GLY A 40 -3.62 -2.44 21.68
CA GLY A 40 -3.51 -0.97 21.61
C GLY A 40 -2.37 -0.46 20.71
N HIS A 41 -1.78 -1.32 19.88
CA HIS A 41 -0.61 -1.03 19.04
C HIS A 41 -0.96 -0.87 17.55
N ILE A 42 -2.24 -0.74 17.19
CA ILE A 42 -2.68 -0.62 15.78
C ILE A 42 -2.11 0.59 15.05
N LEU A 43 -1.73 1.64 15.78
CA LEU A 43 -1.13 2.86 15.22
C LEU A 43 0.41 2.83 15.23
N ASP A 44 1.02 1.79 15.78
CA ASP A 44 2.46 1.74 15.99
C ASP A 44 3.19 1.54 14.66
N LEU A 45 4.22 2.35 14.46
CA LEU A 45 5.08 2.29 13.30
C LEU A 45 6.53 2.23 13.77
N ASN A 46 7.27 1.20 13.38
CA ASN A 46 8.68 1.12 13.73
C ASN A 46 9.45 2.31 13.13
N LYS A 47 10.12 3.09 13.99
CA LYS A 47 10.88 4.28 13.60
C LYS A 47 11.98 4.02 12.56
N GLU A 48 12.52 2.81 12.49
CA GLU A 48 13.50 2.41 11.47
C GLU A 48 12.96 2.53 10.05
N ILE A 49 11.63 2.51 9.86
CA ILE A 49 11.02 2.65 8.55
C ILE A 49 11.31 4.00 7.90
N PHE A 50 11.51 5.06 8.70
CA PHE A 50 11.86 6.38 8.19
C PHE A 50 13.29 6.41 7.65
N ASN A 51 14.22 5.69 8.29
CA ASN A 51 15.57 5.48 7.75
C ASN A 51 15.49 4.69 6.44
N LYS A 52 14.64 3.66 6.39
CA LYS A 52 14.45 2.88 5.18
C LYS A 52 13.91 3.73 4.03
N ALA A 53 12.90 4.57 4.29
CA ALA A 53 12.40 5.50 3.30
C ALA A 53 13.52 6.44 2.80
N LYS A 54 14.39 6.94 3.68
CA LYS A 54 15.48 7.84 3.30
C LYS A 54 16.52 7.18 2.40
N GLU A 55 16.78 5.89 2.58
CA GLU A 55 17.61 5.11 1.64
C GLU A 55 16.95 5.01 0.26
N LEU A 56 15.63 4.77 0.24
CA LEU A 56 14.86 4.61 -0.98
C LEU A 56 14.68 5.95 -1.73
N ASP A 57 14.83 7.10 -1.06
CA ASP A 57 14.73 8.42 -1.70
C ASP A 57 15.76 8.63 -2.82
N GLN A 58 16.86 7.88 -2.78
CA GLN A 58 17.94 7.88 -3.77
C GLN A 58 17.62 7.02 -5.00
N GLN A 59 16.54 6.25 -4.95
CA GLN A 59 16.17 5.27 -5.98
C GLN A 59 14.85 5.65 -6.67
N HIS A 60 14.62 5.00 -7.82
CA HIS A 60 13.38 5.11 -8.56
C HIS A 60 12.15 4.81 -7.66
N PRO A 61 11.03 5.54 -7.77
CA PRO A 61 9.88 5.37 -6.88
C PRO A 61 9.29 3.97 -6.79
N SER A 62 9.44 3.13 -7.82
CA SER A 62 9.03 1.72 -7.79
C SER A 62 9.66 0.92 -6.64
N LYS A 63 10.84 1.31 -6.15
CA LYS A 63 11.53 0.62 -5.04
C LYS A 63 10.80 0.73 -3.70
N TYR A 64 9.94 1.74 -3.53
CA TYR A 64 9.04 1.80 -2.37
C TYR A 64 8.01 0.67 -2.40
N PHE A 65 7.48 0.34 -3.58
CA PHE A 65 6.47 -0.72 -3.73
C PHE A 65 7.09 -2.11 -3.54
N GLU A 66 8.28 -2.34 -4.10
CA GLU A 66 9.05 -3.57 -3.86
C GLU A 66 9.33 -3.75 -2.36
N THR A 67 9.76 -2.68 -1.68
CA THR A 67 10.00 -2.74 -0.24
C THR A 67 8.70 -2.94 0.53
N ALA A 68 7.60 -2.23 0.18
CA ALA A 68 6.30 -2.43 0.80
C ALA A 68 5.81 -3.89 0.67
N ALA A 69 5.99 -4.51 -0.49
CA ALA A 69 5.69 -5.93 -0.71
C ALA A 69 6.47 -6.84 0.25
N ASN A 70 7.76 -6.56 0.47
CA ASN A 70 8.57 -7.31 1.44
C ASN A 70 8.07 -7.16 2.87
N TYR A 71 7.53 -6.01 3.27
CA TYR A 71 6.92 -5.81 4.59
C TYR A 71 5.53 -6.48 4.69
N LEU A 72 4.73 -6.46 3.60
CA LEU A 72 3.46 -7.20 3.54
C LEU A 72 3.67 -8.69 3.76
N ASN A 73 4.65 -9.29 3.10
CA ASN A 73 4.98 -10.71 3.24
C ASN A 73 5.44 -11.09 4.66
N LYS A 74 5.88 -10.10 5.45
CA LYS A 74 6.28 -10.24 6.86
C LYS A 74 5.17 -9.85 7.84
N SER A 75 3.95 -9.60 7.36
CA SER A 75 2.81 -9.09 8.15
C SER A 75 3.10 -7.77 8.90
N LYS A 76 4.07 -6.98 8.41
CA LYS A 76 4.41 -5.66 8.95
C LYS A 76 3.60 -4.59 8.23
N PHE A 77 2.29 -4.61 8.46
CA PHE A 77 1.32 -3.91 7.63
C PHE A 77 1.38 -2.38 7.76
N ASN A 78 1.67 -1.83 8.95
CA ASN A 78 1.83 -0.38 9.11
C ASN A 78 3.05 0.14 8.33
N GLU A 79 4.19 -0.55 8.42
CA GLU A 79 5.39 -0.22 7.66
C GLU A 79 5.18 -0.34 6.15
N ALA A 80 4.53 -1.42 5.70
CA ALA A 80 4.17 -1.58 4.30
C ALA A 80 3.28 -0.44 3.80
N SER A 81 2.27 -0.07 4.60
CA SER A 81 1.31 0.99 4.27
C SER A 81 1.97 2.36 4.20
N PHE A 82 2.85 2.68 5.15
CA PHE A 82 3.65 3.92 5.12
C PHE A 82 4.53 4.00 3.87
N LEU A 83 5.26 2.92 3.54
CA LEU A 83 6.10 2.88 2.34
C LEU A 83 5.27 2.98 1.06
N TYR A 84 4.13 2.31 0.99
CA TYR A 84 3.24 2.38 -0.16
C TYR A 84 2.71 3.79 -0.41
N TYR A 85 2.17 4.47 0.60
CA TYR A 85 1.63 5.82 0.41
C TYR A 85 2.72 6.85 0.12
N THR A 86 3.90 6.70 0.73
CA THR A 86 5.08 7.51 0.40
C THR A 86 5.53 7.26 -1.04
N GLY A 87 5.62 5.99 -1.44
CA GLY A 87 5.98 5.57 -2.80
C GLY A 87 4.97 6.04 -3.84
N LEU A 88 3.68 5.94 -3.55
CA LEU A 88 2.60 6.36 -4.44
C LEU A 88 2.65 7.86 -4.72
N MET A 89 2.89 8.68 -3.69
CA MET A 89 3.07 10.12 -3.88
C MET A 89 4.31 10.40 -4.75
N ARG A 90 5.46 9.79 -4.42
CA ARG A 90 6.71 9.95 -5.18
C ARG A 90 6.57 9.52 -6.63
N PHE A 91 5.91 8.39 -6.90
CA PHE A 91 5.76 7.85 -8.25
C PHE A 91 4.82 8.73 -9.08
N LYS A 92 3.66 9.14 -8.55
CA LYS A 92 2.78 10.09 -9.27
C LYS A 92 3.49 11.41 -9.56
N TYR A 93 4.29 11.89 -8.62
CA TYR A 93 5.08 13.10 -8.80
C TYR A 93 6.10 12.93 -9.93
N TYR A 94 6.87 11.84 -9.88
CA TYR A 94 7.85 11.49 -10.91
C TYR A 94 7.19 11.37 -12.29
N ASN A 95 6.12 10.58 -12.43
CA ASN A 95 5.40 10.40 -13.70
C ASN A 95 4.88 11.72 -14.26
N SER A 96 4.24 12.54 -13.40
CA SER A 96 3.73 13.85 -13.85
C SER A 96 4.86 14.80 -14.26
N SER A 97 6.07 14.64 -13.72
CA SER A 97 7.21 15.54 -13.94
C SER A 97 8.17 15.06 -15.01
N ASN A 98 8.15 13.77 -15.36
CA ASN A 98 9.02 13.16 -16.35
C ASN A 98 8.63 13.63 -17.77
N PRO A 99 9.49 14.34 -18.51
CA PRO A 99 9.19 14.72 -19.90
C PRO A 99 9.08 13.50 -20.83
N ASP A 100 9.72 12.39 -20.48
CA ASP A 100 9.72 11.15 -21.26
C ASP A 100 8.62 10.17 -20.81
N TYR A 101 7.61 10.65 -20.08
CA TYR A 101 6.53 9.82 -19.57
C TYR A 101 5.79 9.07 -20.70
N GLN A 102 5.62 7.77 -20.52
CA GLN A 102 4.82 6.93 -21.41
C GLN A 102 3.70 6.24 -20.64
N GLU A 103 2.45 6.54 -20.98
CA GLU A 103 1.27 5.94 -20.34
C GLU A 103 1.30 4.40 -20.42
N SER A 104 1.68 3.85 -21.57
CA SER A 104 1.76 2.41 -21.82
C SER A 104 2.88 1.70 -21.03
N ASN A 105 3.82 2.44 -20.45
CA ASN A 105 4.95 1.89 -19.70
C ASN A 105 4.91 2.36 -18.24
N ASP A 106 5.17 3.64 -17.98
CA ASP A 106 5.21 4.22 -16.64
C ASP A 106 3.84 4.24 -15.95
N GLY A 107 2.79 4.57 -16.72
CA GLY A 107 1.40 4.55 -16.27
C GLY A 107 0.95 3.14 -15.95
N ALA A 108 1.17 2.21 -16.89
CA ALA A 108 0.90 0.79 -16.73
C ALA A 108 1.63 0.19 -15.52
N LEU A 109 2.91 0.49 -15.33
CA LEU A 109 3.70 0.03 -14.19
C LEU A 109 3.10 0.51 -12.86
N LEU A 110 2.80 1.82 -12.74
CA LEU A 110 2.16 2.34 -11.54
C LEU A 110 0.78 1.70 -11.31
N GLY A 111 0.01 1.48 -12.39
CA GLY A 111 -1.27 0.77 -12.34
C GLY A 111 -1.14 -0.63 -11.75
N SER A 112 -0.22 -1.44 -12.28
CA SER A 112 0.04 -2.80 -11.78
C SER A 112 0.51 -2.82 -10.32
N LEU A 113 1.40 -1.89 -9.94
CA LEU A 113 1.89 -1.78 -8.56
C LEU A 113 0.78 -1.36 -7.58
N LYS A 114 -0.09 -0.42 -7.98
CA LYS A 114 -1.26 -0.04 -7.19
C LYS A 114 -2.20 -1.21 -6.97
N TYR A 115 -2.44 -2.02 -7.99
CA TYR A 115 -3.31 -3.18 -7.86
C TYR A 115 -2.68 -4.25 -6.97
N ALA A 116 -1.47 -4.72 -7.30
CA ALA A 116 -0.85 -5.85 -6.61
C ALA A 116 -0.51 -5.54 -5.13
N ILE A 117 -0.11 -4.31 -4.82
CA ILE A 117 0.37 -3.93 -3.48
C ILE A 117 -0.65 -3.08 -2.73
N GLY A 118 -1.38 -2.22 -3.44
CA GLY A 118 -2.32 -1.29 -2.83
C GLY A 118 -3.60 -1.95 -2.34
N GLU A 119 -4.12 -2.97 -3.03
CA GLU A 119 -5.30 -3.72 -2.57
C GLU A 119 -5.12 -4.33 -1.17
N PRO A 120 -4.12 -5.19 -0.90
CA PRO A 120 -3.94 -5.75 0.44
C PRO A 120 -3.62 -4.69 1.50
N ILE A 121 -2.92 -3.62 1.14
CA ILE A 121 -2.67 -2.48 2.05
C ILE A 121 -3.97 -1.78 2.43
N ASN A 122 -4.83 -1.50 1.45
CA ASN A 122 -6.09 -0.83 1.70
C ASN A 122 -7.05 -1.72 2.49
N MET A 123 -7.05 -3.04 2.25
CA MET A 123 -7.80 -3.99 3.08
C MET A 123 -7.38 -3.91 4.54
N TYR A 124 -6.07 -3.87 4.81
CA TYR A 124 -5.55 -3.71 6.17
C TYR A 124 -5.93 -2.36 6.77
N LEU A 125 -5.72 -1.25 6.06
CA LEU A 125 -6.01 0.09 6.60
C LEU A 125 -7.50 0.33 6.83
N LYS A 126 -8.37 -0.28 6.01
CA LYS A 126 -9.82 -0.24 6.21
C LYS A 126 -10.28 -0.96 7.48
N THR A 127 -9.44 -1.82 8.07
CA THR A 127 -9.77 -2.40 9.37
C THR A 127 -9.84 -1.34 10.46
N ASP A 128 -9.11 -0.22 10.34
CA ASP A 128 -9.10 0.84 11.36
C ASP A 128 -8.88 2.21 10.71
N ILE A 129 -9.94 3.03 10.69
CA ILE A 129 -9.89 4.35 10.06
C ILE A 129 -8.89 5.31 10.72
N ASN A 130 -8.66 5.20 12.04
CA ASN A 130 -7.66 6.03 12.70
C ASN A 130 -6.26 5.65 12.24
N ASN A 131 -6.01 4.36 12.08
CA ASN A 131 -4.75 3.88 11.53
C ASN A 131 -4.53 4.36 10.10
N TYR A 132 -5.57 4.29 9.25
CA TYR A 132 -5.47 4.81 7.88
C TYR A 132 -5.10 6.30 7.87
N ILE A 133 -5.84 7.14 8.62
CA ILE A 133 -5.54 8.57 8.73
C ILE A 133 -4.12 8.80 9.25
N SER A 134 -3.68 8.05 10.28
CA SER A 134 -2.33 8.17 10.85
C SER A 134 -1.23 7.81 9.85
N ILE A 135 -1.42 6.75 9.05
CA ILE A 135 -0.45 6.37 8.01
C ILE A 135 -0.35 7.44 6.92
N LEU A 136 -1.49 7.99 6.47
CA LEU A 136 -1.50 9.08 5.49
C LEU A 136 -0.81 10.32 6.03
N GLU A 137 -1.05 10.66 7.29
CA GLU A 137 -0.40 11.77 7.97
C GLU A 137 1.13 11.59 8.01
N LYS A 138 1.61 10.41 8.46
CA LYS A 138 3.05 10.10 8.51
C LYS A 138 3.69 10.14 7.13
N ALA A 139 3.03 9.63 6.09
CA ALA A 139 3.52 9.67 4.72
C ALA A 139 3.62 11.12 4.18
N VAL A 140 2.59 11.93 4.43
CA VAL A 140 2.56 13.36 4.08
C VAL A 140 3.66 14.13 4.79
N GLU A 141 3.80 13.94 6.11
CA GLU A 141 4.82 14.58 6.92
C GLU A 141 6.23 14.21 6.43
N TYR A 142 6.46 12.93 6.17
CA TYR A 142 7.73 12.46 5.63
C TYR A 142 8.07 13.16 4.30
N CYS A 143 7.13 13.21 3.36
CA CYS A 143 7.36 13.83 2.06
C CYS A 143 7.58 15.35 2.13
N LYS A 144 6.91 16.03 3.05
CA LYS A 144 7.15 17.46 3.33
C LYS A 144 8.58 17.70 3.81
N ASN A 145 9.02 16.90 4.78
CA ASN A 145 10.26 17.11 5.52
C ASN A 145 11.52 16.54 4.83
N ASN A 146 11.36 15.70 3.81
CA ASN A 146 12.48 15.07 3.09
C ASN A 146 12.44 15.41 1.60
N ASP A 147 13.60 15.53 0.98
CA ASP A 147 13.71 15.71 -0.47
C ASP A 147 14.03 14.39 -1.19
N PHE A 148 13.53 14.23 -2.41
CA PHE A 148 13.63 13.00 -3.17
C PHE A 148 14.90 13.03 -4.04
N LYS A 149 16.02 12.54 -3.51
CA LYS A 149 17.33 12.62 -4.19
C LYS A 149 17.34 12.10 -5.65
N PHE A 150 16.56 11.07 -5.96
CA PHE A 150 16.39 10.55 -7.32
C PHE A 150 15.77 11.59 -8.27
N TYR A 151 14.76 12.33 -7.81
CA TYR A 151 14.11 13.40 -8.56
C TYR A 151 13.66 14.52 -7.60
N PRO A 152 14.51 15.53 -7.34
CA PRO A 152 14.28 16.54 -6.30
C PRO A 152 12.99 17.32 -6.50
N LYS A 153 12.29 17.65 -5.41
CA LYS A 153 11.02 18.41 -5.44
C LYS A 153 11.17 19.77 -6.14
N SER A 154 12.36 20.35 -6.05
CA SER A 154 12.73 21.63 -6.69
C SER A 154 12.67 21.58 -8.22
N LYS A 155 12.75 20.40 -8.85
CA LYS A 155 12.64 20.27 -10.32
C LYS A 155 11.25 20.61 -10.83
N SER A 156 10.20 20.36 -10.05
CA SER A 156 8.82 20.66 -10.45
C SER A 156 7.93 20.90 -9.22
N PRO A 157 8.09 22.04 -8.52
CA PRO A 157 7.43 22.30 -7.24
C PRO A 157 5.89 22.27 -7.33
N GLU A 158 5.33 22.80 -8.42
CA GLU A 158 3.88 22.79 -8.66
C GLU A 158 3.34 21.35 -8.76
N LYS A 159 4.01 20.50 -9.55
CA LYS A 159 3.63 19.09 -9.73
C LYS A 159 3.75 18.31 -8.41
N TYR A 160 4.78 18.58 -7.62
CA TYR A 160 4.92 18.02 -6.27
C TYR A 160 3.75 18.45 -5.37
N ASN A 161 3.44 19.75 -5.31
CA ASN A 161 2.36 20.28 -4.48
C ASN A 161 0.98 19.73 -4.88
N ASN A 162 0.76 19.48 -6.17
CA ASN A 162 -0.45 18.82 -6.65
C ASN A 162 -0.60 17.40 -6.07
N GLN A 163 0.48 16.60 -6.09
CA GLN A 163 0.43 15.25 -5.51
C GLN A 163 0.26 15.26 -3.99
N LEU A 164 0.94 16.18 -3.31
CA LEU A 164 0.79 16.38 -1.87
C LEU A 164 -0.66 16.74 -1.51
N THR A 165 -1.27 17.64 -2.29
CA THR A 165 -2.67 18.06 -2.13
C THR A 165 -3.63 16.89 -2.34
N SER A 166 -3.42 16.04 -3.33
CA SER A 166 -4.25 14.84 -3.53
C SER A 166 -4.21 13.89 -2.33
N CYS A 167 -3.03 13.69 -1.72
CA CYS A 167 -2.91 12.86 -0.52
C CYS A 167 -3.61 13.49 0.71
N LEU A 168 -3.46 14.81 0.87
CA LEU A 168 -4.15 15.57 1.93
C LEU A 168 -5.67 15.52 1.77
N LYS A 169 -6.18 15.64 0.55
CA LYS A 169 -7.63 15.52 0.28
C LYS A 169 -8.18 14.17 0.71
N LEU A 170 -7.49 13.07 0.41
CA LEU A 170 -7.89 11.74 0.89
C LEU A 170 -7.91 11.69 2.42
N LYS A 171 -6.86 12.18 3.09
CA LYS A 171 -6.79 12.22 4.56
C LYS A 171 -7.97 13.00 5.14
N THR A 172 -8.22 14.21 4.64
CA THR A 172 -9.30 15.08 5.10
C THR A 172 -10.69 14.50 4.82
N ASP A 173 -10.87 13.81 3.70
CA ASP A 173 -12.12 13.09 3.40
C ASP A 173 -12.39 11.99 4.43
N LEU A 174 -11.37 11.20 4.77
CA LEU A 174 -11.48 10.17 5.82
C LEU A 174 -11.72 10.78 7.21
N GLU A 175 -11.07 11.89 7.55
CA GLU A 175 -11.27 12.61 8.81
C GLU A 175 -12.71 13.14 8.93
N ASN A 176 -13.23 13.79 7.88
CA ASN A 176 -14.56 14.41 7.87
C ASN A 176 -15.70 13.37 7.83
N ASN A 177 -15.46 12.23 7.17
CA ASN A 177 -16.47 11.18 7.00
C ASN A 177 -16.18 9.94 7.85
N LYS A 178 -15.47 10.13 8.96
CA LYS A 178 -14.93 9.03 9.77
C LYS A 178 -15.99 8.02 10.21
N VAL A 179 -17.14 8.48 10.68
CA VAL A 179 -18.25 7.60 11.12
C VAL A 179 -18.76 6.77 9.95
N LYS A 180 -19.09 7.42 8.83
CA LYS A 180 -19.59 6.77 7.61
C LYS A 180 -18.65 5.67 7.13
N TYR A 181 -17.34 5.94 7.06
CA TYR A 181 -16.37 4.96 6.59
C TYR A 181 -16.15 3.84 7.61
N SER A 182 -16.12 4.14 8.91
CA SER A 182 -16.01 3.13 9.96
C SER A 182 -17.17 2.12 9.87
N ASP A 183 -18.41 2.60 9.78
CA ASP A 183 -19.59 1.74 9.71
C ASP A 183 -19.56 0.84 8.46
N LEU A 184 -19.27 1.44 7.29
CA LEU A 184 -19.18 0.72 6.03
C LEU A 184 -18.09 -0.37 6.08
N TRP A 185 -16.90 -0.02 6.55
CA TRP A 185 -15.77 -0.95 6.55
C TRP A 185 -15.87 -2.01 7.64
N ASP A 186 -16.54 -1.72 8.76
CA ASP A 186 -16.84 -2.73 9.78
C ASP A 186 -17.80 -3.80 9.23
N GLU A 187 -18.81 -3.41 8.44
CA GLU A 187 -19.68 -4.36 7.75
C GLU A 187 -18.94 -5.19 6.69
N GLU A 188 -18.12 -4.54 5.84
CA GLU A 188 -17.28 -5.21 4.85
C GLU A 188 -16.33 -6.22 5.52
N THR A 189 -15.66 -5.78 6.58
CA THR A 189 -14.71 -6.59 7.35
C THR A 189 -15.39 -7.81 7.99
N LYS A 190 -16.59 -7.65 8.56
CA LYS A 190 -17.36 -8.78 9.11
C LYS A 190 -17.67 -9.82 8.03
N LYS A 191 -18.16 -9.40 6.87
CA LYS A 191 -18.47 -10.30 5.74
C LYS A 191 -17.24 -11.06 5.26
N ILE A 192 -16.10 -10.37 5.16
CA ILE A 192 -14.83 -10.98 4.74
C ILE A 192 -14.30 -11.95 5.80
N LYS A 193 -14.35 -11.61 7.09
CA LYS A 193 -13.93 -12.54 8.16
C LYS A 193 -14.74 -13.83 8.16
N ILE A 194 -16.05 -13.74 7.92
CA ILE A 194 -16.93 -14.91 7.78
C ILE A 194 -16.48 -15.78 6.59
N SER A 195 -16.25 -15.19 5.42
CA SER A 195 -15.81 -15.95 4.23
C SER A 195 -14.43 -16.58 4.41
N LEU A 196 -13.54 -15.91 5.16
CA LEU A 196 -12.21 -16.40 5.50
C LEU A 196 -12.17 -17.38 6.68
N LYS A 197 -13.31 -17.60 7.38
CA LYS A 197 -13.42 -18.43 8.59
C LYS A 197 -12.51 -17.95 9.74
N ILE A 198 -12.40 -16.63 9.90
CA ILE A 198 -11.69 -15.98 11.01
C ILE A 198 -12.70 -15.77 12.15
N LYS A 199 -12.31 -16.14 13.38
CA LYS A 199 -13.15 -16.01 14.58
C LYS A 199 -13.16 -14.59 15.12
#